data_AF-A0A0M4D1V0-F1
#
_entry.id   AF-A0A0M4D1V0-F1
#
_cell.length_a   1.000
_cell.length_b   1.000
_cell.length_c   1.000
_cell.angle_alpha   90.00
_cell.angle_beta   90.00
_cell.angle_gamma   90.00
#
_symmetry.space_group_name_H-M   'P 1'
#
loop_
_entity.id
_entity.type
_entity.pdbx_description
1 polymer ?
#
loop_
_entity_poly.entity_id
_entity_poly.type
_entity_poly.pdbx_seq_one_letter_code
_entity_poly.pdbx_strand_id
1 'polypeptide(L)'
;MVFLTNHFEIAATTVSDINKQRRQVELFFKWIKQHLRIKAFYGTSINAVKSQIWVALCMYLLVAIAKRQLGIQCTLYTFLQILEVNLFGKKPISSLVAEALKQIQDPHEINQLNLFDY
;
A
#
# COMPACT_ATOMS: atom_id res chain seq x y z
N MET A 1 -18.78 -1.76 20.45
CA MET A 1 -18.13 -2.94 19.86
C MET A 1 -17.99 -3.96 20.98
N VAL A 2 -18.51 -5.18 20.82
CA VAL A 2 -18.50 -6.21 21.86
C VAL A 2 -17.44 -7.24 21.49
N PHE A 3 -16.56 -7.60 22.44
CA PHE A 3 -15.50 -8.59 22.25
C PHE A 3 -15.83 -9.86 23.05
N LEU A 4 -15.81 -11.02 22.41
CA LEU A 4 -15.89 -12.32 23.08
C LEU A 4 -14.50 -12.94 23.18
N THR A 5 -14.16 -13.45 24.34
CA THR A 5 -12.90 -14.19 24.59
C THR A 5 -13.19 -15.41 25.45
N ASN A 6 -12.54 -16.53 25.14
CA ASN A 6 -12.56 -17.75 25.97
C ASN A 6 -11.50 -17.71 27.08
N HIS A 7 -10.63 -16.70 27.05
CA HIS A 7 -9.57 -16.47 28.04
C HIS A 7 -10.03 -15.38 29.01
N PHE A 8 -10.41 -15.79 30.22
CA PHE A 8 -10.92 -14.90 31.29
C PHE A 8 -9.81 -14.35 32.20
N GLU A 9 -8.60 -14.90 32.11
CA GLU A 9 -7.45 -14.51 32.95
C GLU A 9 -6.75 -13.24 32.45
N ILE A 10 -7.01 -12.82 31.21
CA ILE A 10 -6.40 -11.63 30.60
C ILE A 10 -7.31 -10.41 30.75
N ALA A 11 -6.68 -9.25 31.00
CA ALA A 11 -7.40 -7.99 31.13
C ALA A 11 -8.20 -7.65 29.86
N ALA A 12 -9.37 -7.03 30.03
CA ALA A 12 -10.23 -6.62 28.92
C ALA A 12 -9.52 -5.69 27.92
N THR A 13 -8.56 -4.88 28.39
CA THR A 13 -7.70 -4.05 27.55
C THR A 13 -6.83 -4.91 26.62
N THR A 14 -6.17 -5.92 27.15
CA THR A 14 -5.36 -6.88 26.39
C THR A 14 -6.20 -7.62 25.35
N VAL A 15 -7.43 -8.03 25.70
CA VAL A 15 -8.37 -8.65 24.74
C VAL A 15 -8.68 -7.70 23.59
N SER A 16 -8.94 -6.43 23.89
CA SER A 16 -9.20 -5.41 22.87
C SER A 16 -7.98 -5.18 21.97
N ASP A 17 -6.79 -5.12 22.54
CA ASP A 17 -5.54 -4.91 21.81
C ASP A 17 -5.21 -6.09 20.89
N ILE A 18 -5.39 -7.33 21.35
CA ILE A 18 -5.23 -8.53 20.50
C ILE A 18 -6.22 -8.48 19.33
N ASN A 19 -7.48 -8.14 19.58
CA ASN A 19 -8.46 -8.01 18.51
C ASN A 19 -8.12 -6.87 17.53
N LYS A 20 -7.55 -5.77 18.02
CA LYS A 20 -7.05 -4.67 17.19
C LYS A 20 -5.88 -5.13 16.32
N GLN A 21 -4.93 -5.88 16.87
CA GLN A 21 -3.81 -6.45 16.12
C GLN A 21 -4.29 -7.43 15.04
N ARG A 22 -5.24 -8.31 15.35
CA ARG A 22 -5.86 -9.20 14.35
C ARG A 22 -6.48 -8.41 13.20
N ARG A 23 -7.20 -7.33 13.52
CA ARG A 23 -7.80 -6.45 12.50
C ARG A 23 -6.74 -5.71 11.68
N GLN A 24 -5.60 -5.34 12.26
CA GLN A 24 -4.49 -4.74 11.50
C GLN A 24 -3.95 -5.70 10.43
N VAL A 25 -3.86 -7.00 10.74
CA VAL A 25 -3.47 -8.01 9.75
C VAL A 25 -4.47 -8.07 8.58
N GLU A 26 -5.77 -8.04 8.86
CA GLU A 26 -6.80 -7.98 7.81
C GLU A 26 -6.70 -6.71 6.96
N LEU A 27 -6.51 -5.55 7.60
CA LEU A 27 -6.33 -4.26 6.91
C LEU A 27 -5.08 -4.27 6.03
N PHE A 28 -3.99 -4.90 6.50
CA PHE A 28 -2.78 -5.10 5.73
C PHE A 28 -3.03 -5.96 4.48
N PHE A 29 -3.70 -7.10 4.61
CA PHE A 29 -4.04 -7.92 3.44
C PHE A 29 -5.08 -7.26 2.53
N LYS A 30 -5.99 -6.46 3.08
CA LYS A 30 -6.90 -5.63 2.29
C LYS A 30 -6.12 -4.61 1.46
N TRP A 31 -5.16 -3.93 2.08
CA TRP A 31 -4.27 -2.98 1.41
C TRP A 31 -3.47 -3.67 0.30
N ILE A 32 -2.85 -4.83 0.59
CA ILE A 32 -2.10 -5.61 -0.42
C ILE A 32 -2.98 -5.93 -1.63
N LYS A 33 -4.18 -6.48 -1.39
CA LYS A 33 -5.10 -6.85 -2.48
C LYS A 33 -5.59 -5.65 -3.29
N GLN A 34 -5.72 -4.48 -2.66
CA GLN A 34 -6.17 -3.25 -3.33
C GLN A 34 -5.06 -2.59 -4.15
N HIS A 35 -3.82 -2.62 -3.65
CA HIS A 35 -2.73 -1.82 -4.21
C HIS A 35 -1.74 -2.63 -5.06
N LEU A 36 -1.49 -3.90 -4.74
CA LEU A 36 -0.87 -4.81 -5.69
C LEU A 36 -2.02 -5.36 -6.55
N ARG A 37 -2.18 -4.85 -7.77
CA ARG A 37 -3.17 -5.38 -8.74
C ARG A 37 -2.80 -6.84 -9.07
N ILE A 38 -3.20 -7.79 -8.22
CA ILE A 38 -3.14 -9.22 -8.50
C ILE A 38 -4.22 -9.46 -9.57
N LYS A 39 -3.84 -9.23 -10.84
CA LYS A 39 -4.75 -9.12 -11.98
C LYS A 39 -5.49 -10.43 -12.26
N ALA A 40 -4.94 -11.57 -11.83
CA ALA A 40 -5.61 -12.86 -11.70
C ALA A 40 -4.73 -13.78 -10.86
N PHE A 41 -5.33 -14.79 -10.22
CA PHE A 41 -4.56 -15.92 -9.72
C PHE A 41 -4.00 -16.67 -10.94
N TYR A 42 -2.68 -16.67 -11.12
CA TYR A 42 -1.97 -17.43 -12.16
C TYR A 42 -2.13 -18.97 -12.05
N GLY A 43 -2.79 -19.45 -11.01
CA GLY A 43 -3.14 -20.85 -10.78
C GLY A 43 -3.98 -21.00 -9.52
N THR A 44 -4.90 -21.95 -9.51
CA THR A 44 -5.81 -22.23 -8.38
C THR A 44 -5.31 -23.33 -7.45
N SER A 45 -4.14 -23.91 -7.74
CA SER A 45 -3.55 -24.92 -6.87
C SER A 45 -3.10 -24.30 -5.54
N ILE A 46 -3.18 -25.08 -4.46
CA ILE A 46 -2.79 -24.64 -3.11
C ILE A 46 -1.36 -24.09 -3.11
N ASN A 47 -0.45 -24.71 -3.86
CA ASN A 47 0.93 -24.27 -3.95
C ASN A 47 1.07 -22.94 -4.74
N ALA A 48 0.30 -22.76 -5.82
CA ALA A 48 0.29 -21.51 -6.57
C ALA A 48 -0.21 -20.34 -5.72
N VAL A 49 -1.27 -20.54 -4.93
CA VAL A 49 -1.80 -19.54 -4.01
C VAL A 49 -0.79 -19.20 -2.91
N LYS A 50 -0.14 -20.21 -2.32
CA LYS A 50 0.93 -19.99 -1.32
C LYS A 50 2.07 -19.15 -1.91
N SER A 51 2.56 -19.52 -3.08
CA SER A 51 3.65 -18.79 -3.75
C SER A 51 3.27 -17.34 -4.07
N GLN A 52 2.02 -17.09 -4.50
CA GLN A 52 1.56 -15.72 -4.77
C GLN A 52 1.52 -14.85 -3.52
N ILE A 53 1.09 -15.41 -2.38
CA ILE A 53 1.11 -14.70 -1.10
C ILE A 53 2.55 -14.35 -0.71
N TRP A 54 3.48 -15.30 -0.83
CA TRP A 54 4.90 -15.04 -0.56
C TRP A 54 5.48 -13.95 -1.47
N VAL A 55 5.21 -13.99 -2.77
CA VAL A 55 5.66 -12.96 -3.71
C VAL A 55 5.07 -11.60 -3.39
N ALA A 56 3.79 -11.51 -3.04
CA ALA A 56 3.14 -10.26 -2.66
C ALA A 56 3.76 -9.65 -1.39
N LEU A 57 4.09 -10.49 -0.40
CA LEU A 57 4.81 -10.06 0.80
C LEU A 57 6.23 -9.58 0.49
N CYS A 58 6.97 -10.30 -0.36
CA CYS A 58 8.30 -9.89 -0.80
C CYS A 58 8.26 -8.55 -1.55
N MET A 59 7.31 -8.35 -2.46
CA MET A 59 7.12 -7.09 -3.17
C MET A 59 6.80 -5.94 -2.21
N TYR A 60 5.88 -6.14 -1.26
CA TYR A 60 5.58 -5.14 -0.23
C TYR A 60 6.83 -4.75 0.55
N LEU A 61 7.62 -5.75 1.00
CA LEU A 61 8.83 -5.50 1.77
C LEU A 61 9.88 -4.74 0.94
N LEU A 62 10.06 -5.11 -0.32
CA LEU A 62 10.98 -4.45 -1.23
C LEU A 62 10.61 -2.98 -1.43
N VAL A 63 9.33 -2.69 -1.64
CA VAL A 63 8.81 -1.33 -1.79
C VAL A 63 8.97 -0.53 -0.49
N ALA A 64 8.71 -1.14 0.67
CA ALA A 64 8.90 -0.50 1.97
C ALA A 64 10.38 -0.18 2.25
N ILE A 65 11.29 -1.10 1.94
CA ILE A 65 12.75 -0.89 2.07
C ILE A 65 13.21 0.20 1.11
N ALA A 66 12.80 0.17 -0.16
CA ALA A 66 13.17 1.17 -1.15
C ALA A 66 12.70 2.57 -0.74
N LYS A 67 11.45 2.70 -0.28
CA LYS A 67 10.94 3.96 0.28
C LYS A 67 11.81 4.45 1.45
N ARG A 68 12.17 3.55 2.37
CA ARG A 68 13.00 3.89 3.54
C ARG A 68 14.41 4.33 3.13
N GLN A 69 15.04 3.66 2.17
CA GLN A 69 16.38 4.01 1.69
C GLN A 69 16.41 5.35 0.96
N LEU A 70 15.35 5.68 0.23
CA LEU A 70 15.25 6.94 -0.51
C LEU A 70 14.80 8.14 0.35
N GLY A 71 14.44 7.91 1.63
CA GLY A 71 14.04 8.98 2.55
C GLY A 71 12.77 9.74 2.14
N ILE A 72 11.91 9.13 1.33
CA ILE A 72 10.79 9.82 0.70
C ILE A 72 9.62 9.99 1.67
N GLN A 73 9.17 11.23 1.87
CA GLN A 73 8.03 11.61 2.72
C GLN A 73 6.66 11.44 2.02
N CYS A 74 6.48 10.39 1.20
CA CYS A 74 5.23 10.13 0.51
C CYS A 74 4.52 8.88 1.04
N THR A 75 3.22 8.74 0.80
CA THR A 75 2.47 7.53 1.12
C THR A 75 3.01 6.33 0.34
N LEU A 76 2.96 5.14 0.96
CA LEU A 76 3.45 3.90 0.34
C LEU A 76 2.76 3.62 -1.01
N TYR A 77 1.47 3.98 -1.10
CA TYR A 77 0.68 3.89 -2.31
C TYR A 77 1.23 4.76 -3.45
N THR A 78 1.50 6.04 -3.20
CA THR A 78 2.04 6.96 -4.21
C THR A 78 3.40 6.48 -4.70
N PHE A 79 4.27 6.03 -3.80
CA PHE A 79 5.55 5.43 -4.16
C PHE A 79 5.38 4.19 -5.05
N LEU A 80 4.44 3.30 -4.69
CA LEU A 80 4.12 2.12 -5.49
C LEU A 80 3.62 2.49 -6.89
N GLN A 81 2.74 3.50 -7.04
CA GLN A 81 2.26 3.95 -8.34
C GLN A 81 3.37 4.53 -9.23
N ILE A 82 4.23 5.37 -8.66
CA ILE A 82 5.39 5.92 -9.40
C ILE A 82 6.26 4.77 -9.90
N LEU A 83 6.49 3.76 -9.06
CA LEU A 83 7.27 2.59 -9.42
C LEU A 83 6.57 1.75 -10.50
N GLU A 84 5.25 1.53 -10.42
CA GLU A 84 4.49 0.78 -11.43
C GLU A 84 4.55 1.44 -12.81
N VAL A 85 4.40 2.77 -12.88
CA VAL A 85 4.43 3.52 -14.15
C VAL A 85 5.84 3.59 -14.73
N ASN A 86 6.86 3.61 -13.88
CA ASN A 86 8.26 3.76 -14.28
C ASN A 86 9.08 2.46 -14.18
N LEU A 87 8.42 1.30 -14.02
CA LEU A 87 9.08 0.02 -13.73
C LEU A 87 10.09 -0.40 -14.82
N PHE A 88 9.82 0.02 -16.06
CA PHE A 88 10.65 -0.24 -17.24
C PHE A 88 11.50 0.97 -17.65
N GLY A 89 11.41 2.08 -16.93
CA GLY A 89 12.17 3.28 -17.19
C GLY A 89 13.61 3.15 -16.69
N LYS A 90 14.59 3.45 -17.55
CA LYS A 90 16.03 3.45 -17.19
C LYS A 90 16.45 4.68 -16.37
N LYS A 91 15.53 5.31 -15.65
CA LYS A 91 15.81 6.50 -14.83
C LYS A 91 16.06 6.08 -13.37
N PRO A 92 16.99 6.73 -12.66
CA PRO A 92 17.18 6.45 -11.24
C PRO A 92 15.90 6.77 -10.46
N ILE A 93 15.51 5.86 -9.56
CA ILE A 93 14.25 5.94 -8.80
C ILE A 93 14.18 7.24 -7.97
N SER A 94 15.30 7.72 -7.45
CA SER A 94 15.38 8.98 -6.70
C SER A 94 14.92 10.19 -7.52
N SER A 95 15.38 10.31 -8.77
CA SER A 95 15.00 11.42 -9.65
C SER A 95 13.53 11.33 -10.09
N LEU A 96 13.05 10.11 -10.38
CA LEU A 96 11.65 9.88 -10.73
C LEU A 96 10.70 10.29 -9.61
N VAL A 97 11.03 9.93 -8.37
CA VAL A 97 10.19 10.29 -7.22
C VAL A 97 10.27 11.77 -6.92
N ALA A 98 11.45 12.40 -7.07
CA ALA A 98 11.58 13.85 -6.93
C ALA A 98 10.75 14.62 -7.97
N GLU A 99 10.75 14.18 -9.24
CA GLU A 99 9.89 14.75 -10.28
C GLU A 99 8.40 14.56 -9.97
N ALA A 100 7.99 13.34 -9.60
CA ALA A 100 6.61 13.05 -9.27
C ALA A 100 6.11 13.85 -8.04
N LEU A 101 6.97 14.07 -7.04
CA LEU A 101 6.63 14.90 -5.88
C LEU A 101 6.53 16.38 -6.22
N LYS A 102 7.38 16.89 -7.10
CA LYS A 102 7.25 18.26 -7.63
C LYS A 102 5.91 18.46 -8.32
N GLN A 103 5.48 17.51 -9.14
CA GLN A 103 4.16 17.57 -9.82
C GLN A 103 2.95 17.53 -8.86
N ILE A 104 3.11 16.97 -7.65
CA ILE A 104 2.05 16.99 -6.62
C ILE A 104 2.05 18.31 -5.85
N GLN A 105 3.21 18.98 -5.75
CA GLN A 105 3.37 20.25 -5.03
C GLN A 105 3.10 21.49 -5.88
N ASP A 106 3.18 21.41 -7.21
CA ASP A 106 2.62 22.44 -8.07
C ASP A 106 1.08 22.31 -8.00
N PRO A 107 0.36 23.23 -7.33
CA PRO A 107 -1.03 23.42 -7.66
C PRO A 107 -0.96 24.05 -9.05
N HIS A 108 -1.00 23.22 -10.08
CA HIS A 108 -1.20 23.69 -11.44
C HIS A 108 -2.30 24.74 -11.33
N GLU A 109 -1.99 26.01 -11.60
CA GLU A 109 -2.98 27.08 -11.65
C GLU A 109 -4.08 26.53 -12.53
N ILE A 110 -5.19 26.18 -11.88
CA ILE A 110 -6.31 25.59 -12.58
C ILE A 110 -6.93 26.79 -13.27
N ASN A 111 -6.48 27.07 -14.49
CA ASN A 111 -7.20 27.87 -15.47
C ASN A 111 -8.48 27.11 -15.90
N GLN A 112 -9.24 26.58 -14.93
CA GLN A 112 -10.61 26.16 -15.16
C GLN A 112 -11.36 27.45 -15.45
N LEU A 113 -11.55 27.75 -16.74
CA LEU A 113 -12.70 28.52 -17.14
C LEU A 113 -13.91 27.83 -16.52
N ASN A 114 -14.66 28.56 -15.71
CA ASN A 114 -15.95 28.10 -15.21
C ASN A 114 -16.81 27.75 -16.42
N LEU A 115 -17.10 26.46 -16.57
CA LEU A 115 -17.95 25.93 -17.63
C LEU A 115 -19.42 26.43 -17.51
N PHE A 116 -19.73 27.17 -16.46
CA PHE A 116 -21.06 27.68 -16.12
C PHE A 116 -21.13 29.20 -15.97
N ASP A 117 -20.14 29.95 -16.46
CA ASP A 117 -20.32 31.40 -16.64
C ASP A 117 -21.21 31.63 -17.89
N TYR A 118 -22.52 31.67 -17.69
CA TYR A 118 -23.54 32.17 -18.63
C TYR A 118 -24.54 33.05 -17.89
#